data_AF-A0A7X8DGS2-F1
#
_entry.id   AF-A0A7X8DGS2-F1
#
_cell.length_a   1.000
_cell.length_b   1.000
_cell.length_c   1.000
_cell.angle_alpha   90.00
_cell.angle_beta   90.00
_cell.angle_gamma   90.00
#
_symmetry.space_group_name_H-M   'P 1'
#
loop_
_entity.id
_entity.type
_entity.pdbx_description
1 polymer ?
#
loop_
_entity_poly.entity_id
_entity_poly.type
_entity_poly.pdbx_seq_one_letter_code
_entity_poly.pdbx_strand_id
1 'polypeptide(L)'
;MKVGLIRCRQTEDMCPGTTDFKIIRERKGAFAGVEEEIEIIGMVTCGGCPGKKAVTRAADMVRRGADTIVLTSCITRGNPIGFPCPNAKQIRAAIENKLGPGIRILDYTH
;
A
#
# COMPACT_ATOMS: atom_id res chain seq x y z
N MET A 1 0.43 15.13 0.60
CA MET A 1 0.01 13.74 0.37
C MET A 1 0.13 12.93 1.66
N LYS A 2 -0.94 12.26 2.07
CA LYS A 2 -0.99 11.44 3.30
C LYS A 2 -1.19 9.97 2.96
N VAL A 3 -0.14 9.17 3.08
CA VAL A 3 -0.07 7.81 2.55
C VAL A 3 -0.30 6.74 3.62
N GLY A 4 -1.21 5.81 3.35
CA GLY A 4 -1.37 4.56 4.08
C GLY A 4 -0.86 3.38 3.27
N LEU A 5 0.07 2.59 3.80
CA LEU A 5 0.68 1.46 3.10
C LEU A 5 0.05 0.13 3.52
N ILE A 6 -0.32 -0.67 2.53
CA ILE A 6 -0.75 -2.06 2.72
C ILE A 6 0.26 -2.99 2.05
N ARG A 7 0.89 -3.84 2.86
CA ARG A 7 1.90 -4.82 2.41
C ARG A 7 1.44 -6.26 2.53
N CYS A 8 2.11 -7.20 1.88
CA CYS A 8 1.83 -8.63 2.02
C CYS A 8 2.16 -9.10 3.44
N ARG A 9 1.30 -9.95 4.03
CA ARG A 9 1.58 -10.58 5.33
C ARG A 9 2.70 -11.62 5.23
N GLN A 10 2.82 -12.31 4.09
CA GLN A 10 3.83 -13.35 3.88
C GLN A 10 5.26 -12.79 3.77
N THR A 11 5.43 -11.47 3.73
CA THR A 11 6.75 -10.83 3.71
C THR A 11 7.05 -10.05 4.98
N GLU A 12 6.11 -10.01 5.94
CA GLU A 12 6.17 -9.15 7.13
C GLU A 12 7.35 -9.49 8.06
N ASP A 13 7.64 -10.77 8.19
CA ASP A 13 8.72 -11.33 9.02
C ASP A 13 10.11 -11.21 8.38
N MET A 14 10.20 -11.20 7.05
CA MET A 14 11.47 -11.14 6.32
C MET A 14 11.86 -9.73 5.85
N CYS A 15 10.89 -8.85 5.63
CA CYS A 15 11.13 -7.52 5.05
C CYS A 15 10.55 -6.47 6.00
N PRO A 16 11.33 -5.49 6.49
CA PRO A 16 10.80 -4.42 7.34
C PRO A 16 10.13 -3.28 6.56
N GLY A 17 10.20 -3.27 5.22
CA GLY A 17 9.68 -2.18 4.39
C GLY A 17 10.64 -1.02 4.18
N THR A 18 11.92 -1.16 4.55
CA THR A 18 12.93 -0.08 4.45
C THR A 18 12.99 0.58 3.07
N THR A 19 12.92 -0.21 1.99
CA THR A 19 12.93 0.33 0.63
C THR A 19 11.66 1.14 0.34
N ASP A 20 10.49 0.71 0.83
CA ASP A 20 9.23 1.46 0.69
C ASP A 20 9.35 2.84 1.34
N PHE A 21 9.92 2.92 2.56
CA PHE A 21 10.13 4.19 3.24
C PHE A 21 11.20 5.06 2.56
N LYS A 22 12.29 4.43 2.09
CA LYS A 22 13.38 5.13 1.40
C LYS A 22 12.88 5.79 0.11
N ILE A 23 12.11 5.08 -0.71
CA ILE A 23 11.61 5.64 -1.98
C ILE A 23 10.56 6.73 -1.77
N ILE A 24 9.78 6.67 -0.67
CA ILE A 24 8.87 7.75 -0.28
C ILE A 24 9.67 8.99 0.07
N ARG A 25 10.66 8.85 0.98
CA ARG A 25 11.53 9.95 1.41
C ARG A 25 12.29 10.58 0.26
N GLU A 26 12.78 9.76 -0.67
CA GLU A 26 13.54 10.21 -1.85
C GLU A 26 12.65 10.62 -3.03
N ARG A 27 11.31 10.54 -2.90
CA ARG A 27 10.35 10.87 -3.97
C ARG A 27 10.64 10.13 -5.29
N LYS A 28 10.87 8.83 -5.18
CA LYS A 28 11.17 7.91 -6.30
C LYS A 28 10.05 6.90 -6.50
N GLY A 29 10.13 6.14 -7.59
CA GLY A 29 9.17 5.08 -7.89
C GLY A 29 7.77 5.66 -8.10
N ALA A 30 6.78 5.16 -7.35
CA ALA A 30 5.40 5.65 -7.42
C ALA A 30 5.21 7.11 -6.95
N PHE A 31 6.23 7.69 -6.31
CA PHE A 31 6.20 9.06 -5.77
C PHE A 31 7.05 10.06 -6.58
N ALA A 32 7.53 9.65 -7.76
CA ALA A 32 8.24 10.57 -8.65
C ALA A 32 7.32 11.74 -9.07
N GLY A 33 7.84 12.96 -8.97
CA GLY A 33 7.10 14.18 -9.32
C GLY A 33 6.12 14.68 -8.25
N VAL A 34 6.04 14.04 -7.08
CA VAL A 34 5.28 14.58 -5.94
C VAL A 34 6.07 15.74 -5.32
N GLU A 35 5.57 16.95 -5.48
CA GLU A 35 6.22 18.17 -4.98
C GLU A 35 5.87 18.46 -3.51
N GLU A 36 4.63 18.15 -3.12
CA GLU A 36 4.11 18.30 -1.77
C GLU A 36 4.80 17.38 -0.75
N GLU A 37 4.64 17.70 0.54
CA GLU A 37 5.10 16.83 1.62
C GLU A 37 4.35 15.49 1.63
N ILE A 38 5.08 14.41 1.88
CA ILE A 38 4.51 13.06 2.00
C ILE A 38 4.57 12.63 3.46
N GLU A 39 3.41 12.56 4.10
CA GLU A 39 3.24 12.06 5.46
C GLU A 39 2.81 10.59 5.42
N ILE A 40 3.49 9.72 6.17
CA ILE A 40 3.09 8.32 6.31
C ILE A 40 2.11 8.20 7.48
N ILE A 41 0.85 7.88 7.19
CA ILE A 41 -0.20 7.69 8.19
C ILE A 41 -0.09 6.31 8.86
N GLY A 42 0.40 5.31 8.13
CA GLY A 42 0.65 4.00 8.69
C GLY A 42 1.10 2.98 7.64
N MET A 43 1.67 1.88 8.12
CA MET A 43 1.96 0.69 7.33
C MET A 43 1.38 -0.52 8.05
N VAL A 44 0.62 -1.35 7.34
CA VAL A 44 0.03 -2.57 7.88
C VAL A 44 -0.04 -3.66 6.82
N THR A 45 -0.10 -4.92 7.21
CA THR A 45 -0.27 -6.00 6.24
C THR A 45 -1.66 -6.03 5.62
N CYS A 46 -1.86 -6.83 4.56
CA CYS A 46 -3.17 -7.18 4.01
C CYS A 46 -3.96 -8.14 4.91
N GLY A 47 -3.31 -8.70 5.94
CA GLY A 47 -3.90 -9.60 6.92
C GLY A 47 -3.85 -11.09 6.57
N GLY A 48 -3.25 -11.45 5.43
CA GLY A 48 -3.12 -12.82 4.94
C GLY A 48 -4.15 -13.16 3.87
N CYS A 49 -3.88 -14.20 3.07
CA CYS A 49 -4.70 -14.60 1.93
C CYS A 49 -6.14 -14.92 2.36
N PRO A 50 -7.17 -14.43 1.64
CA PRO A 50 -7.14 -13.74 0.34
C PRO A 50 -7.07 -12.20 0.43
N GLY A 51 -6.69 -11.63 1.58
CA GLY A 51 -6.52 -10.18 1.76
C GLY A 51 -7.75 -9.44 2.27
N LYS A 52 -8.76 -10.14 2.81
CA LYS A 52 -10.04 -9.54 3.27
C LYS A 52 -9.86 -8.37 4.24
N LYS A 53 -8.86 -8.44 5.13
CA LYS A 53 -8.60 -7.39 6.14
C LYS A 53 -8.01 -6.11 5.54
N ALA A 54 -7.50 -6.14 4.31
CA ALA A 54 -6.95 -4.96 3.64
C ALA A 54 -8.00 -3.86 3.49
N VAL A 55 -9.26 -4.21 3.24
CA VAL A 55 -10.37 -3.26 3.05
C VAL A 55 -10.64 -2.44 4.32
N THR A 56 -10.83 -3.10 5.46
CA THR A 56 -11.08 -2.41 6.73
C THR A 56 -9.86 -1.64 7.22
N ARG A 57 -8.64 -2.13 6.92
CA ARG A 57 -7.38 -1.45 7.24
C ARG A 57 -7.18 -0.19 6.40
N ALA A 58 -7.49 -0.24 5.10
CA ALA A 58 -7.50 0.93 4.23
C ALA A 58 -8.48 1.99 4.73
N ALA A 59 -9.71 1.57 5.06
CA ALA A 59 -10.73 2.46 5.60
C ALA A 59 -10.32 3.09 6.93
N ASP A 60 -9.65 2.35 7.82
CA ASP A 60 -9.15 2.91 9.08
C ASP A 60 -8.03 3.93 8.86
N MET A 61 -7.11 3.70 7.90
CA MET A 61 -6.09 4.69 7.56
C MET A 61 -6.70 5.95 6.94
N VAL A 62 -7.70 5.83 6.08
CA VAL A 62 -8.44 7.00 5.55
C VAL A 62 -9.14 7.76 6.67
N ARG A 63 -9.82 7.06 7.59
CA ARG A 63 -10.43 7.66 8.78
C ARG A 63 -9.41 8.41 9.65
N ARG A 64 -8.13 7.99 9.65
CA ARG A 64 -7.02 8.64 10.35
C ARG A 64 -6.33 9.75 9.54
N GLY A 65 -6.82 10.04 8.33
CA GLY A 65 -6.35 11.16 7.51
C GLY A 65 -5.54 10.76 6.28
N ALA A 66 -5.44 9.48 5.92
CA ALA A 66 -4.83 9.10 4.64
C ALA A 66 -5.72 9.55 3.46
N ASP A 67 -5.11 10.26 2.51
CA ASP A 67 -5.73 10.63 1.23
C ASP A 67 -5.35 9.65 0.10
N THR A 68 -4.33 8.82 0.35
CA THR A 68 -3.75 7.89 -0.60
C THR A 68 -3.48 6.54 0.07
N ILE A 69 -3.94 5.45 -0.54
CA ILE A 69 -3.63 4.08 -0.12
C ILE A 69 -2.66 3.45 -1.12
N VAL A 70 -1.63 2.79 -0.61
CA VAL A 70 -0.58 2.18 -1.43
C VAL A 70 -0.58 0.68 -1.22
N LEU A 71 -0.90 -0.09 -2.26
CA LEU A 71 -0.59 -1.52 -2.29
C LEU A 71 0.90 -1.66 -2.63
N THR A 72 1.73 -2.02 -1.66
CA THR A 72 3.19 -1.99 -1.86
C THR A 72 3.66 -3.06 -2.85
N SER A 73 4.87 -2.89 -3.38
CA SER A 73 5.41 -3.76 -4.44
C SER A 73 5.42 -5.25 -4.10
N CYS A 74 5.42 -5.63 -2.82
CA CYS A 74 5.30 -7.04 -2.43
C CYS A 74 3.93 -7.68 -2.77
N ILE A 75 2.86 -6.89 -2.86
CA ILE A 75 1.54 -7.37 -3.27
C ILE A 75 1.45 -7.44 -4.79
N THR A 76 1.87 -6.40 -5.49
CA THR A 76 1.57 -6.23 -6.93
C THR A 76 2.70 -6.63 -7.86
N ARG A 77 3.96 -6.58 -7.39
CA ARG A 77 5.18 -6.93 -8.14
C ARG A 77 5.90 -8.16 -7.60
N GLY A 78 5.61 -8.57 -6.37
CA GLY A 78 6.13 -9.79 -5.75
C GLY A 78 7.44 -9.64 -4.98
N ASN A 79 7.98 -8.44 -4.82
CA ASN A 79 9.23 -8.22 -4.10
C ASN A 79 9.08 -8.59 -2.60
N PRO A 80 10.08 -9.20 -1.94
CA PRO A 80 11.34 -9.71 -2.47
C PRO A 80 11.26 -11.16 -2.97
N ILE A 81 10.11 -11.83 -2.85
CA ILE A 81 9.96 -13.27 -3.12
C ILE A 81 9.99 -13.59 -4.64
N GLY A 82 9.72 -12.60 -5.49
CA GLY A 82 9.58 -12.78 -6.94
C GLY A 82 8.22 -13.37 -7.35
N PHE A 83 7.25 -13.40 -6.43
CA PHE A 83 5.91 -13.93 -6.67
C PHE A 83 4.84 -12.89 -6.31
N PRO A 84 4.16 -12.28 -7.30
CA PRO A 84 3.10 -11.32 -7.04
C PRO A 84 1.84 -12.01 -6.46
N CYS A 85 1.09 -11.27 -5.65
CA CYS A 85 -0.11 -11.80 -5.02
C CYS A 85 -1.18 -12.15 -6.06
N PRO A 86 -1.73 -13.38 -6.08
CA PRO A 86 -2.78 -13.76 -7.02
C PRO A 86 -4.09 -13.00 -6.75
N ASN A 87 -4.26 -12.47 -5.54
CA ASN A 87 -5.46 -11.71 -5.14
C ASN A 87 -5.29 -10.19 -5.31
N ALA A 88 -4.17 -9.69 -5.86
CA ALA A 88 -3.89 -8.26 -5.92
C ALA A 88 -5.02 -7.45 -6.58
N LYS A 89 -5.53 -7.91 -7.74
CA LYS A 89 -6.64 -7.27 -8.45
C LYS A 89 -7.92 -7.22 -7.61
N GLN A 90 -8.27 -8.32 -6.94
CA GLN A 90 -9.46 -8.39 -6.10
C GLN A 90 -9.34 -7.50 -4.86
N ILE A 91 -8.16 -7.46 -4.22
CA ILE A 91 -7.88 -6.58 -3.07
C ILE A 91 -8.04 -5.13 -3.48
N ARG A 92 -7.42 -4.72 -4.60
CA ARG A 92 -7.50 -3.36 -5.14
C ARG A 92 -8.95 -2.94 -5.37
N ALA A 93 -9.69 -3.74 -6.13
CA ALA A 93 -11.09 -3.45 -6.44
C ALA A 93 -11.97 -3.36 -5.18
N ALA A 94 -11.74 -4.24 -4.20
CA ALA A 94 -12.50 -4.21 -2.94
C ALA A 94 -12.19 -2.95 -2.10
N ILE A 95 -10.94 -2.48 -2.11
CA ILE A 95 -10.56 -1.21 -1.45
C ILE A 95 -11.21 -0.03 -2.19
N GLU A 96 -11.10 0.02 -3.51
CA GLU A 96 -11.68 1.08 -4.35
C GLU A 96 -13.20 1.20 -4.13
N ASN A 97 -13.92 0.07 -4.16
CA ASN A 97 -15.36 0.02 -3.88
C ASN A 97 -15.72 0.50 -2.47
N LYS A 98 -14.84 0.28 -1.48
CA LYS A 98 -15.10 0.69 -0.10
C LYS A 98 -14.83 2.17 0.15
N LEU A 99 -13.79 2.72 -0.49
CA LEU A 99 -13.30 4.08 -0.22
C LEU A 99 -13.95 5.13 -1.12
N GLY A 100 -14.39 4.74 -2.31
CA GLY A 100 -14.96 5.66 -3.29
C GLY A 100 -13.91 6.50 -4.04
N PRO A 101 -14.36 7.37 -4.96
CA PRO A 101 -13.48 8.03 -5.94
C PRO A 101 -12.56 9.11 -5.37
N GLY A 102 -12.78 9.54 -4.13
CA GLY A 102 -11.99 10.60 -3.48
C GLY A 102 -10.65 10.14 -2.92
N ILE A 103 -10.39 8.84 -2.85
CA ILE A 103 -9.14 8.28 -2.31
C ILE A 103 -8.28 7.73 -3.43
N ARG A 104 -7.04 8.20 -3.51
CA ARG A 104 -6.07 7.70 -4.49
C ARG A 104 -5.57 6.31 -4.10
N ILE A 105 -5.46 5.40 -5.06
CA ILE A 105 -4.86 4.08 -4.85
C ILE A 105 -3.64 3.94 -5.76
N LEU A 106 -2.47 3.73 -5.15
CA LEU A 106 -1.22 3.42 -5.84
C LEU A 106 -0.95 1.93 -5.78
N ASP A 107 -0.57 1.33 -6.91
CA ASP A 107 -0.40 -0.12 -7.03
C ASP A 107 1.06 -0.56 -6.90
N TYR A 108 1.97 0.29 -6.45
CA TYR A 108 3.35 -0.09 -6.14
C TYR A 108 4.05 1.01 -5.31
N THR A 109 5.25 0.68 -4.83
CA THR A 109 6.19 1.62 -4.22
C THR A 109 7.42 1.77 -5.11
N HIS A 110 8.13 0.67 -5.35
CA HIS A 110 9.37 0.59 -6.14
C HIS A 110 9.32 -0.51 -7.22
#